data_AF-A0AA35SJ69-F1
#
_entry.id   AF-A0AA35SJ69-F1
#
_cell.length_a   1.000
_cell.length_b   1.000
_cell.length_c   1.000
_cell.angle_alpha   90.00
_cell.angle_beta   90.00
_cell.angle_gamma   90.00
#
_symmetry.space_group_name_H-M   'P 1'
#
loop_
_entity.id
_entity.type
_entity.pdbx_description
1 polymer ?
#
loop_
_entity_poly.entity_id
_entity_poly.type
_entity_poly.pdbx_seq_one_letter_code
_entity_poly.pdbx_strand_id
1 'polypeptide(L)'
;MADNLGLLSVLLCTILFQVSLAVGNLNVEAFSNGSFSISVGGKQWFRSGSVGVRDLGRWWSQEDGSLELTGSGQSEGVINVGPFTSYYYEWQAKGASSLTLTTTVSVFEQMPAVLFVLVFNDKATNTSSNVNSTLSTFPSFVIEEGPVDRGYVTWSGNMARFMKIDRWSPDVPIYSNIDGGLPLVVYDSVMENAVVMAPASDFMSANQATFNNTTTGEKTLAFGPLSSITEIPAGYVCSMVLVAGNNVTDSMMQFGNFLKTFYKKDESYRKSDFTINYLGYWTDNGACYYYDTGNYSNYEEVLDAVYADAQTANIPFRYLQFDVPDCPD
;
A
#
# COMPACT_ATOMS: atom_id res chain seq x y z
N MET A 1 36.39 -58.43 0.36
CA MET A 1 35.86 -57.74 1.56
C MET A 1 35.66 -56.30 1.14
N ALA A 2 34.56 -55.97 0.46
CA ALA A 2 33.17 -55.98 0.93
C ALA A 2 32.89 -54.83 1.92
N ASP A 3 31.87 -54.07 1.54
CA ASP A 3 30.95 -53.26 2.35
C ASP A 3 31.30 -51.76 2.48
N ASN A 4 30.65 -50.81 1.77
CA ASN A 4 29.21 -50.53 1.55
C ASN A 4 28.55 -49.91 2.80
N LEU A 5 28.53 -48.58 2.84
CA LEU A 5 27.74 -47.71 3.73
C LEU A 5 27.85 -46.30 3.13
N GLY A 6 26.84 -45.62 2.64
CA GLY A 6 25.41 -45.85 2.51
C GLY A 6 24.89 -44.49 2.04
N LEU A 7 24.27 -44.45 0.86
CA LEU A 7 23.57 -43.28 0.36
C LEU A 7 22.51 -42.90 1.41
N LEU A 8 22.76 -41.85 2.19
CA LEU A 8 21.69 -41.21 2.93
C LEU A 8 20.93 -40.38 1.90
N SER A 9 19.83 -40.92 1.39
CA SER A 9 18.80 -40.12 0.74
C SER A 9 18.43 -39.01 1.73
N VAL A 10 18.86 -37.78 1.46
CA VAL A 10 18.25 -36.61 2.09
C VAL A 10 16.84 -36.57 1.53
N LEU A 11 15.93 -37.20 2.26
CA LEU A 11 14.51 -36.95 2.12
C LEU A 11 14.38 -35.46 2.39
N LEU A 12 14.19 -34.66 1.33
CA LEU A 12 13.82 -33.26 1.45
C LEU A 12 12.42 -33.27 2.07
N CYS A 13 12.39 -33.37 3.40
CA CYS A 13 11.18 -33.23 4.17
C CYS A 13 10.86 -31.75 4.07
N THR A 14 10.01 -31.40 3.11
CA THR A 14 9.37 -30.09 3.06
C THR A 14 8.63 -29.95 4.38
N ILE A 15 9.25 -29.30 5.36
CA ILE A 15 8.56 -28.99 6.60
C ILE A 15 7.50 -27.98 6.20
N LEU A 16 6.26 -28.45 6.06
CA LEU A 16 5.07 -27.62 5.97
C LEU A 16 4.96 -26.90 7.33
N PHE A 17 5.63 -25.76 7.44
CA PHE A 17 5.34 -24.82 8.51
C PHE A 17 4.04 -24.11 8.14
N GLN A 18 2.98 -24.39 8.90
CA GLN A 18 1.83 -23.51 9.04
C GLN A 18 2.00 -22.83 10.39
N VAL A 19 2.34 -21.55 10.37
CA VAL A 19 2.53 -20.77 11.60
C VAL A 19 1.52 -19.64 11.57
N SER A 20 0.73 -19.55 12.64
CA SER A 20 -0.32 -18.57 12.84
C SER A 20 0.15 -17.58 13.89
N LEU A 21 0.14 -16.29 13.58
CA LEU A 21 0.38 -15.24 14.58
C LEU A 21 -0.83 -14.33 14.63
N ALA A 22 -1.41 -14.22 15.84
CA ALA A 22 -2.58 -13.41 16.13
C ALA A 22 -2.21 -12.23 17.03
N VAL A 23 -2.58 -11.02 16.62
CA VAL A 23 -2.39 -9.78 17.39
C VAL A 23 -3.64 -8.93 17.27
N GLY A 24 -4.28 -8.67 18.41
CA GLY A 24 -5.59 -8.04 18.45
C GLY A 24 -6.62 -8.87 17.68
N ASN A 25 -7.29 -8.25 16.70
CA ASN A 25 -8.26 -8.91 15.83
C ASN A 25 -7.64 -9.46 14.53
N LEU A 26 -6.33 -9.38 14.33
CA LEU A 26 -5.64 -9.79 13.10
C LEU A 26 -4.89 -11.11 13.30
N ASN A 27 -5.04 -12.05 12.37
CA ASN A 27 -4.25 -13.27 12.32
C ASN A 27 -3.69 -13.49 10.91
N VAL A 28 -2.41 -13.88 10.82
CA VAL A 28 -1.74 -14.18 9.55
C VAL A 28 -1.21 -15.60 9.60
N GLU A 29 -1.49 -16.36 8.55
CA GLU A 29 -0.89 -17.67 8.31
C GLU A 29 -0.02 -17.59 7.07
N ALA A 30 1.25 -17.94 7.19
CA ALA A 30 2.21 -17.97 6.10
C ALA A 30 2.60 -19.43 5.80
N PHE A 31 2.79 -19.75 4.53
CA PHE A 31 3.06 -21.11 4.07
C PHE A 31 4.38 -21.17 3.32
N SER A 32 5.10 -22.29 3.46
CA SER A 32 6.44 -22.50 2.86
C SER A 32 6.50 -22.36 1.33
N ASN A 33 5.35 -22.34 0.65
CA ASN A 33 5.21 -22.19 -0.81
C ASN A 33 5.07 -20.72 -1.28
N GLY A 34 5.25 -19.74 -0.37
CA GLY A 34 5.10 -18.32 -0.70
C GLY A 34 3.68 -17.78 -0.54
N SER A 35 2.68 -18.63 -0.29
CA SER A 35 1.31 -18.18 -0.06
C SER A 35 1.09 -17.78 1.40
N PHE A 36 0.06 -16.98 1.64
CA PHE A 36 -0.37 -16.59 2.97
C PHE A 36 -1.89 -16.34 3.02
N SER A 37 -2.48 -16.37 4.21
CA SER A 37 -3.86 -15.99 4.45
C SER A 37 -3.93 -14.99 5.61
N ILE A 38 -4.96 -14.16 5.59
CA ILE A 38 -5.21 -13.15 6.61
C ILE A 38 -6.63 -13.31 7.10
N SER A 39 -6.77 -13.42 8.41
CA SER A 39 -8.05 -13.44 9.10
C SER A 39 -8.20 -12.20 9.98
N VAL A 40 -9.41 -11.64 9.99
CA VAL A 40 -9.78 -10.51 10.85
C VAL A 40 -11.04 -10.88 11.61
N GLY A 41 -11.05 -10.64 12.93
CA GLY A 41 -12.17 -11.05 13.81
C GLY A 41 -12.38 -12.56 13.84
N GLY A 42 -11.31 -13.35 13.65
CA GLY A 42 -11.39 -14.82 13.60
C GLY A 42 -12.04 -15.38 12.32
N LYS A 43 -12.25 -14.57 11.28
CA LYS A 43 -12.76 -15.00 9.98
C LYS A 43 -11.72 -14.72 8.91
N GLN A 44 -11.58 -15.63 7.93
CA GLN A 44 -10.68 -15.40 6.81
C GLN A 44 -11.18 -14.24 5.94
N TRP A 45 -10.32 -13.24 5.74
CA TRP A 45 -10.60 -12.08 4.91
C TRP A 45 -9.92 -12.18 3.55
N PHE A 46 -8.64 -12.55 3.54
CA PHE A 46 -7.85 -12.58 2.31
C PHE A 46 -7.02 -13.85 2.19
N ARG A 47 -6.84 -14.31 0.96
CA ARG A 47 -5.80 -15.26 0.57
C ARG A 47 -4.84 -14.58 -0.39
N SER A 48 -3.57 -14.93 -0.33
CA SER A 48 -2.56 -14.40 -1.23
C SER A 48 -2.83 -14.79 -2.69
N GLY A 49 -2.59 -13.85 -3.61
CA GLY A 49 -2.44 -14.16 -5.03
C GLY A 49 -1.02 -14.64 -5.37
N SER A 50 -0.78 -14.90 -6.65
CA SER A 50 0.54 -15.28 -7.17
C SER A 50 1.50 -14.09 -7.20
N VAL A 51 2.79 -14.36 -6.99
CA VAL A 51 3.87 -13.39 -7.21
C VAL A 51 4.20 -13.28 -8.69
N GLY A 52 4.42 -12.07 -9.16
CA GLY A 52 4.83 -11.77 -10.52
C GLY A 52 5.57 -10.45 -10.61
N VAL A 53 6.36 -10.30 -11.68
CA VAL A 53 7.23 -9.15 -11.92
C VAL A 53 7.50 -8.99 -13.41
N ARG A 54 7.68 -7.75 -13.87
CA ARG A 54 8.12 -7.47 -15.24
C ARG A 54 9.61 -7.22 -15.31
N ASP A 55 10.28 -7.88 -16.25
CA ASP A 55 11.71 -7.68 -16.58
C ASP A 55 12.00 -8.12 -18.01
N LEU A 56 12.94 -7.44 -18.67
CA LEU A 56 13.30 -7.64 -20.08
C LEU A 56 12.10 -7.58 -21.04
N GLY A 57 11.11 -6.74 -20.73
CA GLY A 57 9.88 -6.60 -21.51
C GLY A 57 8.88 -7.76 -21.35
N ARG A 58 9.18 -8.74 -20.49
CA ARG A 58 8.38 -9.93 -20.24
C ARG A 58 7.79 -9.95 -18.82
N TRP A 59 6.61 -10.54 -18.68
CA TRP A 59 6.03 -10.89 -17.38
C TRP A 59 6.58 -12.24 -16.91
N TRP A 60 7.13 -12.25 -15.71
CA TRP A 60 7.61 -13.43 -14.99
C TRP A 60 6.67 -13.69 -13.83
N SER A 61 6.16 -14.91 -13.70
CA SER A 61 5.14 -15.20 -12.69
C SER A 61 5.26 -16.59 -12.08
N GLN A 62 4.85 -16.70 -10.83
CA GLN A 62 4.68 -17.98 -10.16
C GLN A 62 3.60 -18.81 -10.86
N GLU A 63 2.59 -18.15 -11.43
CA GLU A 63 1.45 -18.79 -12.07
C GLU A 63 1.83 -19.60 -13.32
N ASP A 64 2.60 -19.01 -14.23
CA ASP A 64 3.10 -19.70 -15.44
C ASP A 64 4.39 -20.49 -15.19
N GLY A 65 4.86 -20.55 -13.94
CA GLY A 65 6.07 -21.23 -13.52
C GLY A 65 7.37 -20.58 -14.02
N SER A 66 7.30 -19.38 -14.62
CA SER A 66 8.48 -18.66 -15.10
C SER A 66 9.21 -17.89 -13.99
N LEU A 67 8.58 -17.68 -12.84
CA LEU A 67 9.20 -17.22 -11.61
C LEU A 67 9.10 -18.33 -10.55
N GLU A 68 10.24 -18.87 -10.14
CA GLU A 68 10.30 -20.02 -9.22
C GLU A 68 10.68 -19.59 -7.82
N LEU A 69 10.04 -20.21 -6.82
CA LEU A 69 10.45 -20.11 -5.43
C LEU A 69 11.71 -20.97 -5.21
N THR A 70 12.82 -20.33 -4.88
CA THR A 70 14.11 -21.01 -4.67
C THR A 70 14.46 -21.19 -3.20
N GLY A 71 13.88 -20.39 -2.32
CA GLY A 71 14.13 -20.44 -0.89
C GLY A 71 12.97 -19.85 -0.09
N SER A 72 12.80 -20.32 1.14
CA SER A 72 11.89 -19.71 2.11
C SER A 72 12.38 -19.92 3.53
N GLY A 73 11.95 -19.05 4.43
CA GLY A 73 12.34 -19.15 5.83
C GLY A 73 11.58 -18.18 6.71
N GLN A 74 11.97 -18.19 7.99
CA GLN A 74 11.41 -17.33 9.01
C GLN A 74 12.55 -16.65 9.77
N SER A 75 12.32 -15.42 10.19
CA SER A 75 13.18 -14.69 11.11
C SER A 75 12.35 -13.88 12.10
N GLU A 76 12.96 -13.49 13.21
CA GLU A 76 12.41 -12.53 14.15
C GLU A 76 13.23 -11.25 14.07
N GLY A 77 12.60 -10.12 14.35
CA GLY A 77 13.25 -8.83 14.31
C GLY A 77 12.55 -7.78 15.15
N VAL A 78 13.19 -6.63 15.29
CA VAL A 78 12.64 -5.46 15.99
C VAL A 78 12.97 -4.22 15.17
N ILE A 79 11.94 -3.43 14.86
CA ILE A 79 12.09 -2.07 14.32
C ILE A 79 11.33 -1.10 15.21
N ASN A 80 11.25 0.17 14.81
CA ASN A 80 10.62 1.23 15.61
C ASN A 80 9.18 0.92 16.00
N VAL A 81 8.43 0.21 15.14
CA VAL A 81 7.03 -0.20 15.39
C VAL A 81 6.92 -1.27 16.47
N GLY A 82 7.98 -2.04 16.71
CA GLY A 82 8.01 -3.11 17.70
C GLY A 82 8.65 -4.40 17.17
N PRO A 83 8.64 -5.47 17.99
CA PRO A 83 9.03 -6.81 17.58
C PRO A 83 8.06 -7.37 16.54
N PHE A 84 8.60 -8.18 15.63
CA PHE A 84 7.86 -8.85 14.58
C PHE A 84 8.48 -10.20 14.23
N THR A 85 7.64 -11.07 13.67
CA THR A 85 8.07 -12.28 12.96
C THR A 85 7.92 -12.07 11.46
N SER A 86 8.96 -12.39 10.70
CA SER A 86 8.98 -12.31 9.25
C SER A 86 9.03 -13.69 8.61
N TYR A 87 8.23 -13.86 7.56
CA TYR A 87 8.33 -14.98 6.63
C TYR A 87 8.85 -14.44 5.30
N TYR A 88 10.00 -14.94 4.86
CA TYR A 88 10.64 -14.48 3.62
C TYR A 88 10.68 -15.59 2.57
N TYR A 89 10.63 -15.17 1.31
CA TYR A 89 10.58 -16.03 0.14
C TYR A 89 11.52 -15.47 -0.92
N GLU A 90 12.37 -16.32 -1.47
CA GLU A 90 13.32 -15.98 -2.52
C GLU A 90 12.82 -16.52 -3.84
N TRP A 91 12.77 -15.65 -4.85
CA TRP A 91 12.23 -15.94 -6.17
C TRP A 91 13.28 -15.72 -7.24
N GLN A 92 13.29 -16.58 -8.26
CA GLN A 92 14.19 -16.47 -9.40
C GLN A 92 13.43 -16.63 -10.72
N ALA A 93 13.66 -15.70 -11.65
CA ALA A 93 13.13 -15.83 -13.02
C ALA A 93 13.87 -16.95 -13.77
N LYS A 94 13.13 -17.82 -14.48
CA LYS A 94 13.69 -18.94 -15.24
C LYS A 94 14.10 -18.54 -16.65
N GLY A 95 15.37 -18.73 -16.99
CA GLY A 95 15.85 -18.66 -18.37
C GLY A 95 16.64 -17.39 -18.66
N ALA A 96 16.11 -16.51 -19.51
CA ALA A 96 16.88 -15.37 -20.05
C ALA A 96 17.09 -14.20 -19.07
N SER A 97 16.30 -14.15 -17.98
CA SER A 97 16.49 -13.18 -16.91
C SER A 97 17.26 -13.83 -15.76
N SER A 98 18.17 -13.07 -15.15
CA SER A 98 18.82 -13.45 -13.89
C SER A 98 18.16 -12.79 -12.68
N LEU A 99 16.99 -12.16 -12.85
CA LEU A 99 16.31 -11.41 -11.81
C LEU A 99 15.99 -12.33 -10.62
N THR A 100 16.49 -11.95 -9.45
CA THR A 100 16.04 -12.50 -8.18
C THR A 100 15.30 -11.44 -7.36
N LEU A 101 14.28 -11.89 -6.64
CA LEU A 101 13.47 -11.06 -5.75
C LEU A 101 13.37 -11.72 -4.38
N THR A 102 13.22 -10.90 -3.34
CA THR A 102 12.81 -11.38 -2.02
C THR A 102 11.49 -10.74 -1.64
N THR A 103 10.50 -11.56 -1.29
CA THR A 103 9.24 -11.09 -0.73
C THR A 103 9.18 -11.46 0.75
N THR A 104 8.67 -10.57 1.59
CA THR A 104 8.58 -10.79 3.04
C THR A 104 7.21 -10.40 3.57
N VAL A 105 6.66 -11.22 4.46
CA VAL A 105 5.44 -10.96 5.25
C VAL A 105 5.86 -10.83 6.71
N SER A 106 5.82 -9.62 7.27
CA SER A 106 6.25 -9.35 8.66
C SER A 106 5.06 -9.00 9.53
N VAL A 107 4.79 -9.79 10.56
CA VAL A 107 3.64 -9.64 11.47
C VAL A 107 4.14 -9.03 12.78
N PHE A 108 3.63 -7.86 13.15
CA PHE A 108 4.03 -7.18 14.39
C PHE A 108 3.30 -7.75 15.59
N GLU A 109 4.01 -7.94 16.70
CA GLU A 109 3.47 -8.54 17.93
C GLU A 109 2.63 -7.56 18.77
N GLN A 110 2.89 -6.26 18.62
CA GLN A 110 2.34 -5.20 19.48
C GLN A 110 1.32 -4.31 18.78
N MET A 111 1.15 -4.48 17.48
CA MET A 111 0.21 -3.74 16.66
C MET A 111 -0.43 -4.72 15.68
N PRO A 112 -1.76 -4.66 15.46
CA PRO A 112 -2.44 -5.51 14.47
C PRO A 112 -2.09 -5.05 13.05
N ALA A 113 -0.82 -5.24 12.66
CA ALA A 113 -0.25 -4.79 11.41
C ALA A 113 0.62 -5.88 10.76
N VAL A 114 0.60 -5.90 9.43
CA VAL A 114 1.47 -6.72 8.59
C VAL A 114 2.24 -5.80 7.65
N LEU A 115 3.56 -5.87 7.66
CA LEU A 115 4.42 -5.21 6.68
C LEU A 115 4.84 -6.22 5.61
N PHE A 116 4.41 -5.94 4.38
CA PHE A 116 4.84 -6.66 3.19
C PHE A 116 6.02 -5.92 2.57
N VAL A 117 7.10 -6.63 2.29
CA VAL A 117 8.30 -6.05 1.67
C VAL A 117 8.61 -6.80 0.40
N LEU A 118 8.87 -6.06 -0.68
CA LEU A 118 9.43 -6.56 -1.92
C LEU A 118 10.82 -5.96 -2.11
N VAL A 119 11.81 -6.81 -2.26
CA VAL A 119 13.20 -6.46 -2.56
C VAL A 119 13.55 -6.96 -3.96
N PHE A 120 14.05 -6.06 -4.80
CA PHE A 120 14.69 -6.41 -6.07
C PHE A 120 16.16 -6.66 -5.77
N ASN A 121 16.57 -7.91 -5.64
CA ASN A 121 17.95 -8.25 -5.33
C ASN A 121 18.87 -7.92 -6.52
N ASP A 122 18.34 -8.07 -7.73
CA ASP A 122 19.01 -7.70 -8.98
C ASP A 122 18.33 -6.51 -9.66
N LYS A 123 19.07 -5.91 -10.60
CA LYS A 123 18.55 -4.87 -11.47
C LYS A 123 17.50 -5.45 -12.43
N ALA A 124 16.34 -4.81 -12.54
CA ALA A 124 15.35 -5.12 -13.57
C ALA A 124 15.33 -4.02 -14.64
N THR A 125 15.22 -4.41 -15.91
CA THR A 125 15.28 -3.48 -17.06
C THR A 125 14.13 -3.70 -18.02
N ASN A 126 13.78 -2.69 -18.81
CA ASN A 126 12.65 -2.75 -19.73
C ASN A 126 11.37 -3.22 -19.01
N THR A 127 11.15 -2.67 -17.82
CA THR A 127 10.09 -3.09 -16.91
C THR A 127 8.76 -2.39 -17.16
N SER A 128 8.78 -1.34 -17.99
CA SER A 128 7.60 -0.51 -18.23
C SER A 128 6.52 -1.26 -19.04
N SER A 129 5.25 -0.96 -18.77
CA SER A 129 4.10 -1.43 -19.54
C SER A 129 2.94 -0.43 -19.46
N ASN A 130 1.73 -0.89 -19.14
CA ASN A 130 0.55 -0.03 -18.98
C ASN A 130 0.73 0.88 -17.76
N VAL A 131 0.66 2.20 -17.90
CA VAL A 131 0.84 3.17 -16.78
C VAL A 131 -0.21 3.04 -15.66
N ASN A 132 -1.32 2.35 -15.91
CA ASN A 132 -2.41 2.13 -14.96
C ASN A 132 -2.31 0.78 -14.23
N SER A 133 -1.11 0.22 -14.09
CA SER A 133 -0.89 -1.08 -13.47
C SER A 133 0.25 -1.04 -12.45
N THR A 134 0.58 -2.20 -11.90
CA THR A 134 1.81 -2.42 -11.12
C THR A 134 2.82 -3.23 -11.93
N LEU A 135 4.11 -2.99 -11.66
CA LEU A 135 5.26 -3.67 -12.22
C LEU A 135 5.47 -5.07 -11.60
N SER A 136 4.95 -5.26 -10.40
CA SER A 136 5.01 -6.52 -9.63
C SER A 136 3.69 -6.76 -8.88
N THR A 137 3.47 -7.99 -8.41
CA THR A 137 2.27 -8.39 -7.65
C THR A 137 2.59 -8.92 -6.25
N PHE A 138 3.25 -8.11 -5.42
CA PHE A 138 3.46 -8.45 -4.02
C PHE A 138 3.37 -7.23 -3.07
N PRO A 139 2.53 -7.28 -2.03
CA PRO A 139 1.55 -8.34 -1.77
C PRO A 139 0.46 -8.37 -2.85
N SER A 140 -0.22 -9.51 -2.97
CA SER A 140 -1.42 -9.63 -3.79
C SER A 140 -2.46 -10.46 -3.06
N PHE A 141 -3.74 -10.19 -3.32
CA PHE A 141 -4.87 -10.82 -2.63
C PHE A 141 -5.91 -11.25 -3.64
N VAL A 142 -6.41 -12.48 -3.51
CA VAL A 142 -7.55 -12.96 -4.30
C VAL A 142 -8.79 -12.15 -3.92
N ILE A 143 -9.50 -11.65 -4.94
CA ILE A 143 -10.75 -10.91 -4.79
C ILE A 143 -11.89 -11.91 -4.89
N GLU A 144 -12.33 -12.40 -3.75
CA GLU A 144 -13.40 -13.38 -3.63
C GLU A 144 -14.45 -12.95 -2.62
N GLU A 145 -15.66 -13.50 -2.74
CA GLU A 145 -16.63 -13.49 -1.65
C GLU A 145 -16.10 -14.40 -0.52
N GLY A 146 -16.25 -13.94 0.72
CA GLY A 146 -15.73 -14.64 1.88
C GLY A 146 -16.83 -15.08 2.86
N PRO A 147 -16.45 -15.65 4.01
CA PRO A 147 -17.39 -15.99 5.08
C PRO A 147 -18.01 -14.76 5.76
N VAL A 148 -17.58 -13.55 5.38
CA VAL A 148 -18.04 -12.27 5.90
C VAL A 148 -18.33 -11.38 4.69
N ASP A 149 -19.51 -10.74 4.68
CA ASP A 149 -19.81 -9.70 3.71
C ASP A 149 -18.95 -8.47 3.99
N ARG A 150 -18.24 -8.01 2.97
CA ARG A 150 -17.29 -6.91 3.07
C ARG A 150 -17.66 -5.78 2.12
N GLY A 151 -17.46 -4.55 2.58
CA GLY A 151 -17.39 -3.35 1.74
C GLY A 151 -15.95 -2.87 1.61
N TYR A 152 -15.71 -1.94 0.70
CA TYR A 152 -14.45 -1.20 0.65
C TYR A 152 -14.69 0.29 0.37
N VAL A 153 -13.74 1.10 0.79
CA VAL A 153 -13.63 2.51 0.41
C VAL A 153 -12.23 2.83 -0.09
N THR A 154 -12.16 3.63 -1.15
CA THR A 154 -10.91 4.08 -1.78
C THR A 154 -11.09 5.49 -2.34
N TRP A 155 -9.98 6.22 -2.47
CA TRP A 155 -9.93 7.60 -2.95
C TRP A 155 -9.09 7.71 -4.22
N SER A 156 -9.48 8.60 -5.12
CA SER A 156 -8.74 8.90 -6.35
C SER A 156 -8.99 10.32 -6.84
N GLY A 157 -8.34 10.66 -7.95
CA GLY A 157 -8.27 12.01 -8.50
C GLY A 157 -7.34 12.92 -7.71
N ASN A 158 -7.00 14.04 -8.35
CA ASN A 158 -6.24 15.11 -7.70
C ASN A 158 -6.93 15.54 -6.41
N MET A 159 -6.14 15.66 -5.33
CA MET A 159 -6.63 16.08 -4.01
C MET A 159 -7.76 15.18 -3.45
N ALA A 160 -7.75 13.89 -3.77
CA ALA A 160 -8.77 12.92 -3.34
C ALA A 160 -10.21 13.32 -3.74
N ARG A 161 -10.36 13.98 -4.91
CA ARG A 161 -11.64 14.47 -5.44
C ARG A 161 -12.72 13.40 -5.55
N PHE A 162 -12.33 12.17 -5.86
CA PHE A 162 -13.24 11.05 -6.04
C PHE A 162 -13.09 10.07 -4.88
N MET A 163 -14.24 9.54 -4.45
CA MET A 163 -14.32 8.47 -3.47
C MET A 163 -15.23 7.40 -4.04
N LYS A 164 -14.83 6.14 -3.82
CA LYS A 164 -15.67 5.00 -4.14
C LYS A 164 -15.92 4.16 -2.91
N ILE A 165 -17.19 3.85 -2.68
CA ILE A 165 -17.65 2.92 -1.66
C ILE A 165 -18.51 1.89 -2.38
N ASP A 166 -18.16 0.60 -2.24
CA ASP A 166 -18.86 -0.48 -2.93
C ASP A 166 -18.64 -1.82 -2.20
N ARG A 167 -19.34 -2.87 -2.63
CA ARG A 167 -19.18 -4.22 -2.09
C ARG A 167 -17.88 -4.84 -2.56
N TRP A 168 -17.19 -5.56 -1.68
CA TRP A 168 -16.04 -6.38 -2.04
C TRP A 168 -16.52 -7.66 -2.73
N SER A 169 -16.31 -7.76 -4.03
CA SER A 169 -16.71 -8.91 -4.86
C SER A 169 -15.74 -9.09 -6.04
N PRO A 170 -15.74 -10.24 -6.75
CA PRO A 170 -14.89 -10.42 -7.93
C PRO A 170 -15.05 -9.33 -9.01
N ASP A 171 -16.20 -8.68 -9.09
CA ASP A 171 -16.47 -7.58 -10.04
C ASP A 171 -16.03 -6.21 -9.53
N VAL A 172 -15.23 -6.16 -8.44
CA VAL A 172 -14.84 -4.91 -7.79
C VAL A 172 -14.17 -3.94 -8.77
N PRO A 173 -14.69 -2.72 -8.95
CA PRO A 173 -14.05 -1.72 -9.79
C PRO A 173 -13.20 -0.81 -8.90
N ILE A 174 -12.00 -1.26 -8.57
CA ILE A 174 -11.01 -0.55 -7.74
C ILE A 174 -10.26 0.49 -8.59
N TYR A 175 -10.12 1.70 -8.07
CA TYR A 175 -9.23 2.69 -8.68
C TYR A 175 -7.78 2.18 -8.66
N SER A 176 -7.15 2.25 -9.83
CA SER A 176 -5.76 1.90 -10.09
C SER A 176 -5.25 2.95 -11.05
N ASN A 177 -3.95 3.31 -10.97
CA ASN A 177 -3.22 4.33 -11.76
C ASN A 177 -2.63 5.47 -10.91
N ILE A 178 -1.97 6.41 -11.60
CA ILE A 178 -1.40 7.64 -11.01
C ILE A 178 -2.45 8.54 -10.34
N ASP A 179 -3.73 8.39 -10.65
CA ASP A 179 -4.81 9.16 -10.05
C ASP A 179 -5.25 8.59 -8.69
N GLY A 180 -4.67 7.48 -8.22
CA GLY A 180 -4.82 7.02 -6.85
C GLY A 180 -5.37 5.60 -6.71
N GLY A 181 -6.20 5.39 -5.69
CA GLY A 181 -6.67 4.08 -5.24
C GLY A 181 -6.22 3.72 -3.82
N LEU A 182 -5.24 4.46 -3.29
CA LEU A 182 -4.62 4.21 -1.99
C LEU A 182 -4.79 5.45 -1.09
N PRO A 183 -5.03 5.27 0.23
CA PRO A 183 -5.22 4.00 0.93
C PRO A 183 -6.51 3.28 0.51
N LEU A 184 -6.50 1.95 0.57
CA LEU A 184 -7.68 1.11 0.38
C LEU A 184 -8.15 0.61 1.74
N VAL A 185 -9.41 0.85 2.10
CA VAL A 185 -9.99 0.32 3.34
C VAL A 185 -11.00 -0.75 2.99
N VAL A 186 -10.90 -1.92 3.62
CA VAL A 186 -11.89 -3.00 3.52
C VAL A 186 -12.50 -3.17 4.90
N TYR A 187 -13.82 -3.32 4.99
CA TYR A 187 -14.54 -3.39 6.27
C TYR A 187 -15.67 -4.43 6.20
N ASP A 188 -16.05 -5.00 7.33
CA ASP A 188 -17.20 -5.91 7.40
C ASP A 188 -18.53 -5.14 7.37
N SER A 189 -19.60 -5.82 6.93
CA SER A 189 -20.92 -5.22 6.79
C SER A 189 -21.52 -4.71 8.11
N VAL A 190 -21.03 -5.20 9.25
CA VAL A 190 -21.43 -4.77 10.61
C VAL A 190 -20.56 -3.63 11.16
N MET A 191 -19.49 -3.25 10.45
CA MET A 191 -18.55 -2.18 10.78
C MET A 191 -17.80 -2.35 12.11
N GLU A 192 -17.59 -3.59 12.54
CA GLU A 192 -16.84 -3.96 13.75
C GLU A 192 -15.38 -4.31 13.46
N ASN A 193 -15.04 -4.55 12.20
CA ASN A 193 -13.68 -4.76 11.76
C ASN A 193 -13.41 -4.00 10.46
N ALA A 194 -12.21 -3.44 10.37
CA ALA A 194 -11.72 -2.89 9.11
C ALA A 194 -10.21 -3.06 9.01
N VAL A 195 -9.72 -3.14 7.77
CA VAL A 195 -8.30 -3.08 7.44
C VAL A 195 -8.00 -1.93 6.51
N VAL A 196 -6.85 -1.28 6.71
CA VAL A 196 -6.29 -0.29 5.79
C VAL A 196 -5.09 -0.93 5.10
N MET A 197 -5.09 -0.92 3.77
CA MET A 197 -3.96 -1.32 2.93
C MET A 197 -3.40 -0.10 2.22
N ALA A 198 -2.11 0.15 2.39
CA ALA A 198 -1.46 1.33 1.82
C ALA A 198 0.05 1.13 1.71
N PRO A 199 0.75 1.97 0.92
CA PRO A 199 2.20 1.99 0.92
C PRO A 199 2.74 2.34 2.31
N ALA A 200 3.77 1.62 2.73
CA ALA A 200 4.59 1.98 3.89
C ALA A 200 5.85 2.73 3.47
N SER A 201 6.27 2.63 2.21
CA SER A 201 7.32 3.42 1.56
C SER A 201 6.89 3.82 0.14
N ASP A 202 7.69 4.64 -0.54
CA ASP A 202 7.53 4.92 -1.98
C ASP A 202 6.13 5.45 -2.35
N PHE A 203 5.56 6.30 -1.50
CA PHE A 203 4.15 6.74 -1.59
C PHE A 203 3.71 7.29 -2.96
N MET A 204 4.65 7.83 -3.74
CA MET A 204 4.38 8.42 -5.06
C MET A 204 4.60 7.44 -6.22
N SER A 205 5.22 6.28 -5.97
CA SER A 205 5.56 5.28 -6.98
C SER A 205 5.04 3.88 -6.66
N ALA A 206 4.46 3.65 -5.48
CA ALA A 206 3.70 2.46 -5.14
C ALA A 206 2.24 2.60 -5.60
N ASN A 207 1.69 1.55 -6.17
CA ASN A 207 0.34 1.53 -6.72
C ASN A 207 -0.37 0.20 -6.40
N GLN A 208 -1.65 0.13 -6.76
CA GLN A 208 -2.45 -1.08 -6.76
C GLN A 208 -3.11 -1.29 -8.13
N ALA A 209 -3.27 -2.54 -8.55
CA ALA A 209 -3.98 -2.88 -9.77
C ALA A 209 -4.61 -4.26 -9.66
N THR A 210 -5.62 -4.52 -10.48
CA THR A 210 -6.24 -5.84 -10.55
C THR A 210 -5.68 -6.67 -11.67
N PHE A 211 -5.35 -7.94 -11.41
CA PHE A 211 -4.88 -8.90 -12.39
C PHE A 211 -5.82 -10.10 -12.45
N ASN A 212 -6.02 -10.66 -13.63
CA ASN A 212 -6.70 -11.94 -13.79
C ASN A 212 -5.66 -13.04 -13.86
N ASN A 213 -5.77 -14.02 -12.98
CA ASN A 213 -5.01 -15.25 -13.06
C ASN A 213 -5.44 -15.99 -14.33
N THR A 214 -4.51 -16.20 -15.25
CA THR A 214 -4.78 -16.82 -16.56
C THR A 214 -5.07 -18.31 -16.47
N THR A 215 -4.68 -18.95 -15.36
CA THR A 215 -4.82 -20.38 -15.11
C THR A 215 -6.10 -20.71 -14.36
N THR A 216 -6.41 -19.96 -13.29
CA THR A 216 -7.58 -20.20 -12.43
C THR A 216 -8.78 -19.33 -12.80
N GLY A 217 -8.55 -18.22 -13.52
CA GLY A 217 -9.56 -17.20 -13.77
C GLY A 217 -9.84 -16.28 -12.57
N GLU A 218 -9.16 -16.48 -11.44
CA GLU A 218 -9.32 -15.66 -10.24
C GLU A 218 -8.85 -14.23 -10.48
N LYS A 219 -9.61 -13.25 -10.01
CA LYS A 219 -9.17 -11.86 -9.98
C LYS A 219 -8.37 -11.61 -8.71
N THR A 220 -7.25 -10.90 -8.82
CA THR A 220 -6.38 -10.54 -7.70
C THR A 220 -6.22 -9.03 -7.64
N LEU A 221 -6.19 -8.47 -6.43
CA LEU A 221 -5.73 -7.13 -6.16
C LEU A 221 -4.25 -7.22 -5.80
N ALA A 222 -3.40 -6.60 -6.60
CA ALA A 222 -1.97 -6.60 -6.43
C ALA A 222 -1.45 -5.22 -6.10
N PHE A 223 -0.39 -5.17 -5.31
CA PHE A 223 0.34 -3.97 -4.98
C PHE A 223 1.79 -4.08 -5.47
N GLY A 224 2.41 -2.93 -5.76
CA GLY A 224 3.80 -2.87 -6.19
C GLY A 224 4.16 -1.53 -6.82
N PRO A 225 5.40 -1.37 -7.32
CA PRO A 225 5.82 -0.16 -8.03
C PRO A 225 4.98 0.08 -9.29
N LEU A 226 4.84 1.34 -9.69
CA LEU A 226 4.20 1.74 -10.94
C LEU A 226 4.84 1.03 -12.14
N SER A 227 4.02 0.49 -13.02
CA SER A 227 4.48 -0.09 -14.30
C SER A 227 4.87 0.94 -15.34
N SER A 228 4.87 2.24 -15.05
CA SER A 228 5.52 3.26 -15.88
C SER A 228 7.04 3.29 -15.71
N ILE A 229 7.56 2.67 -14.66
CA ILE A 229 9.00 2.60 -14.37
C ILE A 229 9.69 1.72 -15.42
N THR A 230 10.76 2.23 -16.03
CA THR A 230 11.52 1.57 -17.10
C THR A 230 12.67 0.70 -16.59
N GLU A 231 13.17 1.00 -15.39
CA GLU A 231 14.31 0.33 -14.76
C GLU A 231 14.17 0.39 -13.23
N ILE A 232 14.46 -0.72 -12.56
CA ILE A 232 14.54 -0.83 -11.09
C ILE A 232 15.99 -1.17 -10.74
N PRO A 233 16.67 -0.39 -9.88
CA PRO A 233 18.03 -0.69 -9.47
C PRO A 233 18.07 -1.92 -8.55
N ALA A 234 19.21 -2.62 -8.56
CA ALA A 234 19.49 -3.68 -7.59
C ALA A 234 19.47 -3.11 -6.16
N GLY A 235 18.89 -3.86 -5.23
CA GLY A 235 18.67 -3.45 -3.85
C GLY A 235 17.47 -2.52 -3.64
N TYR A 236 16.65 -2.24 -4.66
CA TYR A 236 15.42 -1.46 -4.49
C TYR A 236 14.45 -2.20 -3.57
N VAL A 237 13.86 -1.47 -2.61
CA VAL A 237 12.91 -1.99 -1.64
C VAL A 237 11.63 -1.18 -1.75
N CYS A 238 10.50 -1.86 -1.87
CA CYS A 238 9.17 -1.26 -1.76
C CYS A 238 8.40 -2.00 -0.68
N SER A 239 7.60 -1.27 0.10
CA SER A 239 6.86 -1.84 1.22
C SER A 239 5.41 -1.36 1.26
N MET A 240 4.52 -2.29 1.59
CA MET A 240 3.10 -2.08 1.78
C MET A 240 2.72 -2.53 3.19
N VAL A 241 1.79 -1.86 3.84
CA VAL A 241 1.28 -2.24 5.15
C VAL A 241 -0.21 -2.55 5.07
N LEU A 242 -0.63 -3.59 5.79
CA LEU A 242 -2.01 -3.83 6.15
C LEU A 242 -2.16 -3.61 7.66
N VAL A 243 -3.06 -2.73 8.09
CA VAL A 243 -3.34 -2.45 9.50
C VAL A 243 -4.81 -2.74 9.79
N ALA A 244 -5.10 -3.57 10.78
CA ALA A 244 -6.45 -3.88 11.21
C ALA A 244 -6.87 -3.05 12.43
N GLY A 245 -8.18 -2.86 12.58
CA GLY A 245 -8.79 -2.14 13.68
C GLY A 245 -10.26 -2.48 13.84
N ASN A 246 -10.91 -1.85 14.81
CA ASN A 246 -12.27 -2.16 15.25
C ASN A 246 -13.38 -1.46 14.43
N ASN A 247 -13.00 -0.63 13.47
CA ASN A 247 -13.86 0.04 12.49
C ASN A 247 -12.98 0.89 11.56
N VAL A 248 -13.57 1.49 10.53
CA VAL A 248 -12.85 2.32 9.54
C VAL A 248 -12.04 3.45 10.19
N THR A 249 -12.59 4.15 11.19
CA THR A 249 -11.90 5.27 11.85
C THR A 249 -10.71 4.80 12.65
N ASP A 250 -10.90 3.76 13.46
CA ASP A 250 -9.84 3.16 14.26
C ASP A 250 -8.71 2.64 13.37
N SER A 251 -9.02 1.88 12.30
CA SER A 251 -8.00 1.34 11.39
C SER A 251 -7.20 2.44 10.68
N MET A 252 -7.84 3.55 10.27
CA MET A 252 -7.14 4.70 9.70
C MET A 252 -6.22 5.40 10.71
N MET A 253 -6.67 5.55 11.97
CA MET A 253 -5.84 6.10 13.03
C MET A 253 -4.65 5.20 13.36
N GLN A 254 -4.86 3.88 13.39
CA GLN A 254 -3.80 2.90 13.59
C GLN A 254 -2.79 2.92 12.43
N PHE A 255 -3.25 3.04 11.18
CA PHE A 255 -2.36 3.24 10.03
C PHE A 255 -1.50 4.51 10.15
N GLY A 256 -2.11 5.64 10.54
CA GLY A 256 -1.35 6.87 10.80
C GLY A 256 -0.32 6.72 11.92
N ASN A 257 -0.68 6.02 13.00
CA ASN A 257 0.23 5.73 14.10
C ASN A 257 1.36 4.76 13.71
N PHE A 258 1.07 3.77 12.87
CA PHE A 258 2.07 2.88 12.28
C PHE A 258 3.13 3.70 11.53
N LEU A 259 2.72 4.56 10.59
CA LEU A 259 3.65 5.38 9.81
C LEU A 259 4.46 6.33 10.68
N LYS A 260 3.84 7.02 11.64
CA LYS A 260 4.56 7.90 12.57
C LYS A 260 5.64 7.15 13.33
N THR A 261 5.30 5.98 13.87
CA THR A 261 6.24 5.16 14.64
C THR A 261 7.34 4.60 13.74
N PHE A 262 6.97 4.06 12.58
CA PHE A 262 7.89 3.51 11.57
C PHE A 262 8.96 4.53 11.17
N TYR A 263 8.56 5.77 10.90
CA TYR A 263 9.44 6.87 10.50
C TYR A 263 10.01 7.72 11.65
N LYS A 264 9.82 7.30 12.91
CA LYS A 264 10.25 8.05 14.11
C LYS A 264 9.76 9.51 14.09
N LYS A 265 8.54 9.73 13.64
CA LYS A 265 7.89 11.04 13.64
C LYS A 265 7.10 11.20 14.92
N ASP A 266 7.23 12.36 15.54
CA ASP A 266 6.41 12.78 16.65
C ASP A 266 5.46 13.91 16.21
N GLU A 267 4.70 14.43 17.17
CA GLU A 267 3.72 15.49 16.94
C GLU A 267 4.34 16.90 16.92
N SER A 268 5.67 17.05 17.05
CA SER A 268 6.31 18.37 17.17
C SER A 268 6.04 19.23 15.95
N TYR A 269 6.28 18.71 14.73
CA TYR A 269 5.99 19.39 13.48
C TYR A 269 4.52 19.79 13.40
N ARG A 270 3.60 18.84 13.66
CA ARG A 270 2.17 19.14 13.61
C ARG A 270 1.78 20.24 14.58
N LYS A 271 2.34 20.25 15.80
CA LYS A 271 2.06 21.26 16.82
C LYS A 271 2.71 22.62 16.53
N SER A 272 3.82 22.64 15.78
CA SER A 272 4.50 23.88 15.37
C SER A 272 4.02 24.40 14.02
N ASP A 273 3.31 23.59 13.23
CA ASP A 273 2.93 23.93 11.87
C ASP A 273 1.81 24.99 11.89
N PHE A 274 2.20 26.17 11.46
CA PHE A 274 1.34 27.33 11.45
C PHE A 274 0.09 27.15 10.58
N THR A 275 0.20 26.37 9.50
CA THR A 275 -0.85 26.21 8.49
C THR A 275 -1.97 25.27 8.92
N ILE A 276 -1.78 24.49 9.98
CA ILE A 276 -2.80 23.55 10.48
C ILE A 276 -3.25 23.87 11.92
N ASN A 277 -2.54 24.76 12.63
CA ASN A 277 -2.92 25.22 13.97
C ASN A 277 -3.66 26.55 13.98
N TYR A 278 -3.67 27.27 12.86
CA TYR A 278 -4.34 28.55 12.74
C TYR A 278 -5.24 28.58 11.52
N LEU A 279 -6.23 29.47 11.54
CA LEU A 279 -7.07 29.72 10.39
C LEU A 279 -6.28 30.52 9.35
N GLY A 280 -6.28 30.07 8.10
CA GLY A 280 -5.75 30.82 6.96
C GLY A 280 -6.83 31.18 5.96
N TYR A 281 -6.53 32.16 5.10
CA TYR A 281 -7.34 32.47 3.92
C TYR A 281 -6.66 31.91 2.67
N TRP A 282 -7.44 31.30 1.78
CA TRP A 282 -6.95 30.70 0.53
C TRP A 282 -7.63 31.40 -0.63
N THR A 283 -6.88 31.79 -1.65
CA THR A 283 -7.46 32.42 -2.86
C THR A 283 -7.71 31.42 -3.99
N ASP A 284 -7.41 30.13 -3.80
CA ASP A 284 -7.54 29.03 -4.77
C ASP A 284 -9.02 28.69 -5.10
N ASN A 285 -9.21 27.77 -6.04
CA ASN A 285 -10.46 27.25 -6.56
C ASN A 285 -11.48 26.92 -5.46
N GLY A 286 -12.60 27.63 -5.48
CA GLY A 286 -13.67 27.55 -4.47
C GLY A 286 -13.71 28.75 -3.53
N ALA A 287 -12.70 29.64 -3.55
CA ALA A 287 -12.75 30.93 -2.86
C ALA A 287 -13.70 31.91 -3.55
N CYS A 288 -14.29 32.83 -2.76
CA CYS A 288 -15.26 33.82 -3.25
C CYS A 288 -14.68 34.74 -4.34
N TYR A 289 -13.38 35.01 -4.29
CA TYR A 289 -12.67 35.89 -5.22
C TYR A 289 -11.68 35.12 -6.10
N TYR A 290 -11.89 33.82 -6.32
CA TYR A 290 -11.04 33.04 -7.22
C TYR A 290 -11.26 33.45 -8.68
N TYR A 291 -10.23 34.00 -9.32
CA TYR A 291 -10.31 34.58 -10.68
C TYR A 291 -11.40 35.64 -10.87
N ASP A 292 -11.87 36.27 -9.79
CA ASP A 292 -12.90 37.30 -9.80
C ASP A 292 -12.57 38.40 -8.78
N THR A 293 -12.35 39.64 -9.24
CA THR A 293 -12.15 40.80 -8.36
C THR A 293 -13.48 41.43 -7.93
N GLY A 294 -14.62 40.93 -8.40
CA GLY A 294 -15.93 41.48 -8.13
C GLY A 294 -16.01 42.96 -8.54
N ASN A 295 -16.24 43.83 -7.55
CA ASN A 295 -16.32 45.28 -7.76
C ASN A 295 -14.97 46.01 -7.54
N TYR A 296 -13.90 45.28 -7.25
CA TYR A 296 -12.56 45.83 -7.01
C TYR A 296 -11.75 45.86 -8.31
N SER A 297 -10.81 46.81 -8.38
CA SER A 297 -10.04 47.08 -9.60
C SER A 297 -8.94 46.06 -9.84
N ASN A 298 -8.43 45.42 -8.77
CA ASN A 298 -7.36 44.43 -8.79
C ASN A 298 -7.42 43.54 -7.53
N TYR A 299 -6.57 42.51 -7.47
CA TYR A 299 -6.52 41.59 -6.32
C TYR A 299 -5.95 42.21 -5.04
N GLU A 300 -5.10 43.22 -5.13
CA GLU A 300 -4.59 43.90 -3.94
C GLU A 300 -5.75 44.57 -3.18
N GLU A 301 -6.62 45.26 -3.91
CA GLU A 301 -7.84 45.87 -3.35
C GLU A 301 -8.79 44.82 -2.76
N VAL A 302 -8.93 43.66 -3.41
CA VAL A 302 -9.72 42.54 -2.88
C VAL A 302 -9.15 42.07 -1.53
N LEU A 303 -7.84 41.83 -1.47
CA LEU A 303 -7.19 41.29 -0.28
C LEU A 303 -7.20 42.29 0.88
N ASP A 304 -7.02 43.58 0.60
CA ASP A 304 -7.18 44.65 1.57
C ASP A 304 -8.60 44.67 2.13
N ALA A 305 -9.62 44.53 1.27
CA ALA A 305 -11.01 44.49 1.69
C ALA A 305 -11.33 43.24 2.51
N VAL A 306 -10.85 42.05 2.11
CA VAL A 306 -11.00 40.80 2.86
C VAL A 306 -10.34 40.92 4.24
N TYR A 307 -9.14 41.51 4.31
CA TYR A 307 -8.46 41.73 5.58
C TYR A 307 -9.23 42.69 6.47
N ALA A 308 -9.70 43.83 5.93
CA ALA A 308 -10.50 44.80 6.68
C ALA A 308 -11.82 44.22 7.22
N ASP A 309 -12.50 43.41 6.40
CA ASP A 309 -13.72 42.71 6.81
C ASP A 309 -13.41 41.66 7.89
N ALA A 310 -12.33 40.89 7.73
CA ALA A 310 -11.87 39.94 8.75
C ALA A 310 -11.54 40.63 10.08
N GLN A 311 -10.89 41.80 10.06
CA GLN A 311 -10.64 42.59 11.27
C GLN A 311 -11.96 43.04 11.92
N THR A 312 -12.91 43.53 11.12
CA THR A 312 -14.22 43.98 11.61
C THR A 312 -15.04 42.83 12.22
N ALA A 313 -15.00 41.66 11.59
CA ALA A 313 -15.68 40.44 12.03
C ALA A 313 -14.91 39.68 13.12
N ASN A 314 -13.72 40.14 13.53
CA ASN A 314 -12.81 39.45 14.45
C ASN A 314 -12.45 38.01 14.00
N ILE A 315 -12.28 37.80 12.70
CA ILE A 315 -11.85 36.52 12.13
C ILE A 315 -10.31 36.45 12.22
N PRO A 316 -9.73 35.50 12.98
CA PRO A 316 -8.31 35.51 13.30
C PRO A 316 -7.48 34.80 12.24
N PHE A 317 -7.54 35.26 10.98
CA PHE A 317 -6.65 34.77 9.94
C PHE A 317 -5.19 35.03 10.34
N ARG A 318 -4.35 34.02 10.14
CA ARG A 318 -2.94 34.07 10.52
C ARG A 318 -1.99 33.92 9.35
N TYR A 319 -2.43 33.30 8.26
CA TYR A 319 -1.71 33.23 6.99
C TYR A 319 -2.67 33.36 5.82
N LEU A 320 -2.07 33.59 4.65
CA LEU A 320 -2.71 33.69 3.37
C LEU A 320 -1.98 32.75 2.41
N GLN A 321 -2.72 31.92 1.68
CA GLN A 321 -2.22 31.18 0.53
C GLN A 321 -2.69 31.90 -0.74
N PHE A 322 -1.72 32.24 -1.58
CA PHE A 322 -1.94 32.94 -2.84
C PHE A 322 -1.93 31.96 -4.00
N ASP A 323 -3.06 31.89 -4.67
CA ASP A 323 -3.27 31.30 -5.98
C ASP A 323 -4.01 32.33 -6.82
N VAL A 324 -3.24 33.22 -7.44
CA VAL A 324 -3.71 34.27 -8.35
C VAL A 324 -2.89 34.16 -9.63
N PRO A 325 -3.45 34.48 -10.81
CA PRO A 325 -2.73 34.34 -12.06
C PRO A 325 -1.59 35.35 -12.08
N ASP A 326 -0.42 34.92 -12.57
CA ASP A 326 0.80 35.69 -12.79
C ASP A 326 0.67 37.19 -12.43
N CYS A 327 1.27 37.59 -11.31
CA CYS A 327 1.66 38.99 -11.15
C CYS A 327 2.49 39.35 -12.39
N PRO A 328 2.09 40.33 -13.21
CA PRO A 328 2.99 40.82 -14.24
C PRO A 328 4.23 41.38 -13.54
N ASP A 329 5.40 40.88 -13.94
CA ASP A 329 6.73 41.34 -13.49
C ASP A 329 6.89 42.87 -13.60
#